data_AF-A0A073CIA7-F1
#
_entry.id   AF-A0A073CIA7-F1
#
_cell.length_a   1.000
_cell.length_b   1.000
_cell.length_c   1.000
_cell.angle_alpha   90.00
_cell.angle_beta   90.00
_cell.angle_gamma   90.00
#
_symmetry.space_group_name_H-M   'P 1'
#
loop_
_entity.id
_entity.type
_entity.pdbx_description
1 polymer ?
#
loop_
_entity_poly.entity_id
_entity_poly.type
_entity_poly.pdbx_seq_one_letter_code
_entity_poly.pdbx_strand_id
1 'polypeptide(L)'
;MPTGGAAIMNEGDNLMYLARKEQCLALGTQLRSKFKPKIDNYKIYRVFPNGETEYLHPKDGVFPEKVNEGRQSVNSVAHNIGSNVDPVKVKFTTKTTSDV
;
A
#
# COMPACT_ATOMS: atom_id res chain seq x y z
N MET A 1 15.30 1.10 12.58
CA MET A 1 13.83 1.16 12.56
C MET A 1 13.37 2.38 11.76
N PRO A 2 12.21 2.34 11.08
CA PRO A 2 11.66 3.52 10.39
C PRO A 2 11.39 4.70 11.33
N THR A 3 11.20 4.43 12.63
CA THR A 3 10.98 5.41 13.70
C THR A 3 12.26 5.93 14.35
N GLY A 4 13.44 5.59 13.81
CA GLY A 4 14.74 5.93 14.38
C GLY A 4 15.35 4.82 15.25
N GLY A 5 16.68 4.80 15.34
CA GLY A 5 17.43 3.80 16.12
C GLY A 5 17.57 2.43 15.45
N ALA A 6 18.22 1.50 16.17
CA ALA A 6 18.40 0.11 15.79
C ALA A 6 17.65 -0.80 16.79
N ALA A 7 17.20 -1.96 16.32
CA ALA A 7 16.57 -2.98 17.13
C ALA A 7 17.07 -4.35 16.69
N ILE A 8 17.00 -5.33 17.60
CA ILE A 8 17.34 -6.73 17.33
C ILE A 8 16.03 -7.47 17.08
N MET A 9 15.94 -8.20 15.97
CA MET A 9 14.80 -9.08 15.68
C MET A 9 14.94 -10.38 16.45
N ASN A 10 13.83 -10.90 16.99
CA ASN A 10 13.84 -12.22 17.60
C ASN A 10 13.82 -13.31 16.52
N GLU A 11 14.26 -14.51 16.88
CA GLU A 11 14.14 -15.69 16.02
C GLU A 11 12.66 -16.11 15.91
N GLY A 12 12.24 -16.51 14.71
CA GLY A 12 10.86 -16.92 14.42
C GLY A 12 9.92 -15.77 14.07
N ASP A 13 8.64 -15.93 14.43
CA ASP A 13 7.58 -14.97 14.11
C ASP A 13 7.64 -13.75 15.01
N ASN A 14 7.78 -12.57 14.38
CA ASN A 14 7.89 -11.29 15.07
C ASN A 14 6.61 -10.46 14.90
N LEU A 15 6.23 -9.75 15.96
CA LEU A 15 5.15 -8.76 15.94
C LEU A 15 5.69 -7.38 16.34
N MET A 16 5.31 -6.35 15.58
CA MET A 16 5.69 -4.97 15.87
C MET A 16 4.52 -4.00 15.61
N TYR A 17 4.25 -3.13 16.58
CA TYR A 17 3.31 -2.04 16.44
C TYR A 17 3.98 -0.78 15.88
N LEU A 18 3.35 -0.17 14.88
CA LEU A 18 3.79 1.07 14.24
C LEU A 18 2.61 2.02 14.09
N ALA A 19 2.86 3.32 14.17
CA ALA A 19 1.80 4.32 14.17
C ALA A 19 1.23 4.60 12.76
N ARG A 20 2.03 4.43 11.70
CA ARG A 20 1.64 4.77 10.32
C ARG A 20 1.87 3.61 9.36
N LYS A 21 0.95 3.42 8.41
CA LYS A 21 1.07 2.41 7.34
C LYS A 21 2.36 2.57 6.52
N GLU A 22 2.78 3.80 6.28
CA GLU A 22 4.02 4.11 5.56
C GLU A 22 5.27 3.54 6.23
N GLN A 23 5.33 3.58 7.57
CA GLN A 23 6.44 3.01 8.34
C GLN A 23 6.47 1.48 8.19
N CYS A 24 5.30 0.83 8.20
CA CYS A 24 5.19 -0.61 7.98
C CYS A 24 5.68 -1.01 6.58
N LEU A 25 5.31 -0.23 5.55
CA LEU A 25 5.77 -0.47 4.18
C LEU A 25 7.29 -0.23 4.03
N ALA A 26 7.82 0.82 4.67
CA ALA A 26 9.26 1.08 4.68
C ALA A 26 10.04 -0.07 5.34
N LEU A 27 9.54 -0.60 6.46
CA LEU A 27 10.12 -1.79 7.09
C LEU A 27 10.03 -3.02 6.18
N GLY A 28 8.88 -3.26 5.54
CA GLY A 28 8.72 -4.35 4.56
C GLY A 28 9.72 -4.26 3.40
N THR A 29 9.98 -3.06 2.88
CA THR A 29 11.01 -2.84 1.86
C THR A 29 12.40 -3.14 2.40
N GLN A 30 12.71 -2.75 3.64
CA GLN A 30 13.98 -3.08 4.28
C GLN A 30 14.15 -4.60 4.45
N LEU A 31 13.11 -5.30 4.90
CA LEU A 31 13.06 -6.75 5.09
C LEU A 31 13.33 -7.51 3.78
N ARG A 32 12.75 -7.04 2.66
CA ARG A 32 12.94 -7.66 1.33
C ARG A 32 14.30 -7.36 0.69
N SER A 33 14.85 -6.17 0.91
CA SER A 33 16.03 -5.68 0.16
C SER A 33 17.36 -5.86 0.87
N LYS A 34 17.41 -5.73 2.20
CA LYS A 34 18.67 -5.65 2.96
C LYS A 34 19.07 -6.95 3.66
N PHE A 35 18.17 -7.93 3.78
CA PHE A 35 18.44 -9.19 4.46
C PHE A 35 18.75 -10.33 3.48
N LYS A 36 19.63 -11.23 3.91
CA LYS A 36 19.93 -12.52 3.29
C LYS A 36 19.88 -13.57 4.40
N PRO A 37 18.88 -14.47 4.43
CA PRO A 37 17.81 -14.69 3.45
C PRO A 37 16.82 -13.52 3.36
N LYS A 38 16.13 -13.41 2.21
CA LYS A 38 15.07 -12.42 2.01
C LYS A 38 13.88 -12.75 2.89
N ILE A 39 13.29 -11.73 3.50
CA ILE A 39 12.07 -11.88 4.32
C ILE A 39 10.91 -11.28 3.53
N ASP A 40 10.12 -12.13 2.88
CA ASP A 40 8.99 -11.76 2.02
C ASP A 40 7.62 -12.22 2.55
N ASN A 41 7.58 -12.90 3.69
CA ASN A 41 6.38 -13.41 4.34
C ASN A 41 5.72 -12.43 5.34
N TYR A 42 6.09 -11.14 5.31
CA TYR A 42 5.56 -10.16 6.25
C TYR A 42 4.10 -9.78 5.96
N LYS A 43 3.36 -9.48 7.02
CA LYS A 43 1.93 -9.12 6.97
C LYS A 43 1.71 -7.81 7.71
N ILE A 44 0.89 -6.93 7.15
CA ILE A 44 0.52 -5.65 7.77
C ILE A 44 -0.95 -5.66 8.11
N TYR A 45 -1.23 -5.36 9.38
CA TYR A 45 -2.58 -5.26 9.92
C TYR A 45 -2.81 -3.84 10.43
N ARG A 46 -4.06 -3.39 10.38
CA ARG A 46 -4.55 -2.22 11.13
C ARG A 46 -5.32 -2.73 12.32
N VAL A 47 -4.94 -2.27 13.51
CA VAL A 47 -5.66 -2.55 14.75
C VAL A 47 -6.47 -1.32 15.12
N PHE A 48 -7.78 -1.49 15.28
CA PHE A 48 -8.67 -0.41 15.69
C PHE A 48 -8.76 -0.31 17.22
N PRO A 49 -9.15 0.85 17.78
CA PRO A 49 -9.30 1.02 19.22
C PRO A 49 -10.33 0.07 19.88
N ASN A 50 -11.29 -0.44 19.11
CA ASN A 50 -12.28 -1.43 19.54
C ASN A 50 -11.72 -2.87 19.60
N GLY A 51 -10.46 -3.08 19.18
CA GLY A 51 -9.82 -4.40 19.14
C GLY A 51 -9.98 -5.17 17.83
N GLU A 52 -10.74 -4.66 16.87
CA GLU A 52 -10.87 -5.28 15.54
C GLU A 52 -9.56 -5.13 14.75
N THR A 53 -9.26 -6.14 13.92
CA THR A 53 -8.07 -6.15 13.07
C THR A 53 -8.44 -6.28 11.61
N GLU A 54 -7.93 -5.35 10.80
CA GLU A 54 -8.08 -5.36 9.34
C GLU A 54 -6.77 -5.77 8.69
N TYR A 55 -6.82 -6.79 7.83
CA TYR A 55 -5.65 -7.22 7.05
C TYR A 55 -5.44 -6.29 5.84
N LEU A 56 -4.29 -5.60 5.81
CA LEU A 56 -4.02 -4.57 4.82
C LEU A 56 -3.08 -5.00 3.69
N HIS A 57 -2.04 -5.79 3.99
CA HIS A 57 -1.00 -6.12 3.01
C HIS A 57 -0.29 -7.44 3.33
N PRO A 58 -0.01 -8.29 2.32
CA PRO A 58 -0.53 -8.23 0.94
C PRO A 58 -2.03 -8.55 0.88
N LYS A 59 -2.85 -7.67 0.29
CA LYS A 59 -4.33 -7.69 0.38
C LYS A 59 -4.95 -9.02 -0.07
N ASP A 60 -4.42 -9.61 -1.14
CA ASP A 60 -4.88 -10.86 -1.76
C ASP A 60 -3.86 -12.00 -1.56
N GLY A 61 -2.94 -11.88 -0.60
CA GLY A 61 -1.86 -12.85 -0.36
C GLY A 61 -0.73 -12.80 -1.40
N VAL A 62 -0.92 -12.11 -2.52
CA VAL A 62 0.08 -11.88 -3.55
C VAL A 62 0.55 -10.43 -3.48
N PHE A 63 1.86 -10.19 -3.59
CA PHE A 63 2.37 -8.82 -3.62
C PHE A 63 1.76 -8.01 -4.77
N PRO A 64 1.49 -6.70 -4.58
CA PRO A 64 0.86 -5.85 -5.59
C PRO A 64 1.71 -5.72 -6.85
N GLU A 65 3.03 -5.90 -6.75
CA GLU A 65 3.98 -5.89 -7.87
C GLU A 65 3.74 -7.05 -8.86
N LYS A 66 3.15 -8.17 -8.42
CA LYS A 66 2.86 -9.34 -9.26
C LYS A 66 1.40 -9.33 -9.69
N VAL A 67 1.14 -9.58 -10.98
CA VAL A 67 -0.21 -9.68 -11.54
C VAL A 67 -0.98 -10.86 -10.93
N ASN A 68 -2.29 -10.67 -10.72
CA ASN A 68 -3.21 -11.68 -10.20
C ASN A 68 -4.56 -11.55 -10.92
N GLU A 69 -5.09 -12.66 -11.44
CA GLU A 69 -6.28 -12.67 -12.32
C GLU A 69 -7.56 -12.19 -11.63
N GLY A 70 -7.63 -12.26 -10.30
CA GLY A 70 -8.79 -11.79 -9.53
C GLY A 70 -8.87 -10.27 -9.30
N ARG A 71 -7.89 -9.48 -9.79
CA ARG A 71 -7.87 -8.02 -9.57
C ARG A 71 -8.69 -7.29 -10.62
N GLN A 72 -9.63 -6.46 -10.16
CA GLN A 72 -10.38 -5.56 -11.02
C GLN A 72 -9.61 -4.26 -11.26
N SER A 73 -9.70 -3.75 -12.48
CA SER A 73 -9.20 -2.41 -12.82
C SER A 73 -10.13 -1.36 -12.23
N VAL A 74 -9.66 -0.60 -11.24
CA VAL A 74 -10.44 0.46 -10.58
C VAL A 74 -9.82 1.80 -10.95
N ASN A 75 -10.66 2.79 -11.28
CA ASN A 75 -10.25 4.13 -11.74
C ASN A 75 -9.33 4.10 -12.98
N SER A 76 -9.58 3.15 -13.89
CA SER A 76 -8.92 3.12 -15.19
C SER A 76 -9.72 3.92 -16.20
N VAL A 77 -9.09 4.97 -16.72
CA VAL A 77 -9.67 5.88 -17.69
C VAL A 77 -9.20 5.46 -19.08
N ALA A 78 -10.12 5.20 -19.99
CA ALA A 78 -9.85 4.62 -21.31
C ALA A 78 -9.41 5.66 -22.37
N HIS A 79 -8.57 6.62 -22.00
CA HIS A 79 -7.94 7.57 -22.92
C HIS A 79 -6.56 8.01 -22.42
N ASN A 80 -5.82 8.72 -23.26
CA ASN A 80 -4.52 9.29 -22.86
C ASN A 80 -4.69 10.60 -22.07
N ILE A 81 -3.62 11.05 -21.40
CA ILE A 81 -3.62 12.25 -20.55
C ILE A 81 -3.92 13.53 -21.37
N GLY A 82 -3.50 13.58 -22.64
CA GLY A 82 -3.74 14.73 -23.52
C GLY A 82 -5.18 14.84 -24.02
N SER A 83 -5.98 13.79 -23.86
CA SER A 83 -7.40 13.76 -24.21
C SER A 83 -8.32 14.16 -23.06
N ASN A 84 -7.77 14.64 -21.94
CA ASN A 84 -8.57 15.21 -20.85
C ASN A 84 -9.40 16.41 -21.35
N VAL A 85 -10.60 16.56 -20.82
CA VAL A 85 -11.48 17.68 -21.20
C VAL A 85 -10.92 19.03 -20.77
N ASP A 86 -11.18 20.07 -21.56
CA ASP A 86 -10.78 21.43 -21.21
C ASP A 86 -11.48 21.90 -19.92
N PRO A 87 -10.78 22.64 -19.03
CA PRO A 87 -11.37 23.15 -17.79
C PRO A 87 -12.64 24.00 -18.00
N VAL A 88 -12.78 24.64 -19.16
CA VAL A 88 -13.96 25.44 -19.50
C VAL A 88 -15.22 24.59 -19.59
N LYS A 89 -15.11 23.34 -20.05
CA LYS A 89 -16.25 22.41 -20.23
C LYS A 89 -16.81 21.89 -18.91
N VAL A 90 -15.98 21.87 -17.85
CA VAL A 90 -16.37 21.43 -16.50
C VAL A 90 -16.60 22.61 -15.56
N LYS A 91 -16.56 23.84 -16.07
CA LYS A 91 -16.79 25.05 -15.27
C LYS A 91 -18.19 25.04 -14.67
N PHE A 92 -18.30 25.50 -13.42
CA PHE A 92 -19.55 25.49 -12.63
C PHE A 92 -20.13 24.08 -12.35
N THR A 93 -19.35 23.03 -12.56
CA THR A 93 -19.65 21.69 -12.07
C THR A 93 -18.78 21.36 -10.85
N THR A 94 -19.10 20.29 -10.13
CA THR A 94 -18.26 19.76 -9.04
C THR A 94 -17.20 18.78 -9.53
N LYS A 95 -17.06 18.61 -10.86
CA LYS A 95 -16.16 17.64 -11.48
C LYS A 95 -14.87 18.31 -11.93
N THR A 96 -13.77 17.56 -11.88
CA THR A 96 -12.48 17.97 -12.44
C THR A 96 -12.28 17.41 -13.84
N THR A 97 -11.28 17.91 -14.56
CA THR A 97 -10.95 17.46 -15.93
C THR A 97 -10.46 16.00 -16.00
N SER A 98 -10.07 15.42 -14.86
CA SER A 98 -9.70 14.00 -14.74
C SER A 98 -10.86 13.09 -14.37
N ASP A 99 -11.99 13.65 -13.94
CA ASP A 99 -13.18 12.88 -13.57
C ASP A 99 -14.13 12.63 -14.75
N VAL A 100 -13.83 13.23 -15.90
CA VAL A 100 -14.66 13.26 -17.12
C VAL A 100 -13.85 12.75 -18.29
#